data_AF-A0A384A407-F1
#
_entry.id   AF-A0A384A407-F1
#
_cell.length_a   1.000
_cell.length_b   1.000
_cell.length_c   1.000
_cell.angle_alpha   90.00
_cell.angle_beta   90.00
_cell.angle_gamma   90.00
#
_symmetry.space_group_name_H-M   'P 1'
#
loop_
_entity.id
_entity.type
_entity.pdbx_description
1 polymer ?
#
loop_
_entity_poly.entity_id
_entity_poly.type
_entity_poly.pdbx_seq_one_letter_code
_entity_poly.pdbx_strand_id
1 'polypeptide(L)'
;MVFNKCSINGRSYGDVFDVLGHKAELGERPEPVNFSFNPLADKKFLFWDPTLLEAVKMGDPHTHEFFRLLSLCHTVMSEEKNE
;
A
#
# COMPACT_ATOMS: atom_id res chain seq x y z
N MET A 1 -0.27 14.10 -4.16
CA MET A 1 0.29 13.53 -2.91
C MET A 1 0.37 12.02 -3.09
N VAL A 2 1.34 11.33 -2.48
CA VAL A 2 1.58 9.88 -2.70
C VAL A 2 1.62 9.16 -1.35
N PHE A 3 0.87 8.07 -1.23
CA PHE A 3 0.92 7.17 -0.07
C PHE A 3 2.16 6.28 -0.18
N ASN A 4 3.17 6.55 0.66
CA ASN A 4 4.46 5.85 0.61
C ASN A 4 4.68 4.91 1.81
N LYS A 5 4.18 5.28 2.99
CA LYS A 5 4.42 4.58 4.26
C LYS A 5 3.23 4.75 5.18
N CYS A 6 3.03 3.79 6.07
CA CYS A 6 2.07 3.90 7.16
C CYS A 6 2.53 3.08 8.37
N SER A 7 1.94 3.36 9.52
CA SER A 7 2.12 2.55 10.72
C SER A 7 0.76 2.03 11.18
N ILE A 8 0.63 0.71 11.30
CA ILE A 8 -0.60 0.03 11.69
C ILE A 8 -0.28 -0.86 12.88
N ASN A 9 -0.96 -0.63 14.01
CA ASN A 9 -0.78 -1.41 15.25
C ASN A 9 0.69 -1.59 15.67
N GLY A 10 1.47 -0.50 15.64
CA GLY A 10 2.90 -0.52 16.02
C GLY A 10 3.85 -1.14 14.99
N ARG A 11 3.35 -1.59 13.83
CA ARG A 11 4.16 -2.08 12.70
C ARG A 11 4.27 -1.01 11.62
N SER A 12 5.46 -0.79 11.10
CA SER A 12 5.70 0.13 9.98
C SER A 12 5.71 -0.61 8.65
N TYR A 13 5.04 -0.02 7.66
CA TYR A 13 4.98 -0.51 6.28
C TYR A 13 5.50 0.56 5.31
N GLY A 14 6.11 0.13 4.23
CA GLY A 14 6.73 1.00 3.21
C GLY A 14 8.18 1.36 3.52
N ASP A 15 8.74 0.87 4.62
CA ASP A 15 10.19 0.86 4.83
C ASP A 15 10.78 -0.31 4.06
N VAL A 16 11.24 -0.03 2.83
CA VAL A 16 11.97 -1.01 2.02
C VAL A 16 13.39 -1.11 2.58
N PHE A 17 13.83 -2.33 2.86
CA PHE A 17 15.20 -2.64 3.26
C PHE A 17 15.90 -3.40 2.15
N ASP A 18 17.18 -3.09 1.91
CA ASP A 18 18.05 -3.85 1.02
C ASP A 18 18.40 -5.22 1.65
N VAL A 19 19.02 -6.12 0.89
CA VAL A 19 19.46 -7.46 1.31
C VAL A 19 20.39 -7.44 2.53
N LEU A 20 21.03 -6.31 2.81
CA LEU A 20 21.87 -6.08 3.99
C LEU A 20 21.12 -5.50 5.21
N GLY A 21 19.80 -5.30 5.11
CA GLY A 21 18.97 -4.73 6.17
C GLY A 21 19.09 -3.21 6.33
N HIS A 22 19.80 -2.53 5.41
CA HIS A 22 19.83 -1.07 5.35
C HIS A 22 18.55 -0.54 4.69
N LYS A 23 18.10 0.67 5.05
CA LYS A 23 17.00 1.32 4.34
C LYS A 23 17.40 1.51 2.87
N ALA A 24 16.66 0.87 1.97
CA ALA A 24 16.95 0.94 0.55
C ALA A 24 16.74 2.37 0.03
N GLU A 25 17.78 2.91 -0.61
CA GLU A 25 17.69 4.17 -1.34
C GLU A 25 16.84 3.97 -2.61
N LEU A 26 16.31 5.06 -3.21
CA LEU A 26 15.34 4.98 -4.31
C LEU A 26 15.81 4.12 -5.51
N GLY A 27 17.12 3.99 -5.73
CA GLY A 27 17.73 3.22 -6.81
C GLY A 27 17.86 1.71 -6.57
N GLU A 28 17.67 1.22 -5.34
CA GLU A 28 17.84 -0.20 -4.97
C GLU A 28 16.50 -0.85 -4.56
N ARG A 29 15.38 -0.15 -4.79
CA ARG A 29 14.07 -0.68 -4.40
C ARG A 29 13.69 -1.89 -5.26
N PRO A 30 13.10 -2.93 -4.66
CA PRO A 30 12.53 -4.05 -5.39
C PRO A 30 11.41 -3.55 -6.31
N GLU A 31 11.01 -4.42 -7.25
CA GLU A 31 9.88 -4.20 -8.14
C GLU A 31 8.65 -3.74 -7.33
N PRO A 32 7.88 -2.76 -7.83
CA PRO A 32 6.68 -2.29 -7.14
C PRO A 32 5.67 -3.43 -7.02
N VAL A 33 4.89 -3.39 -5.94
CA VAL A 33 3.83 -4.35 -5.64
C VAL A 33 2.84 -4.42 -6.80
N ASN A 34 2.55 -5.64 -7.25
CA ASN A 34 1.62 -5.89 -8.34
C ASN A 34 0.16 -5.85 -7.84
N PHE A 35 -0.60 -4.89 -8.35
CA PHE A 35 -2.04 -4.72 -8.08
C PHE A 35 -2.96 -5.19 -9.21
N SER A 36 -2.46 -5.94 -10.21
CA SER A 36 -3.24 -6.39 -11.37
C SER A 36 -4.43 -7.29 -11.02
N PHE A 37 -4.47 -7.85 -9.80
CA PHE A 37 -5.62 -8.59 -9.29
C PHE A 37 -6.84 -7.70 -8.99
N ASN A 38 -6.65 -6.39 -8.81
CA ASN A 38 -7.72 -5.44 -8.55
C ASN A 38 -7.98 -4.60 -9.83
N PRO A 39 -9.11 -4.82 -10.54
CA PRO A 39 -9.43 -4.08 -11.76
C PRO A 39 -9.63 -2.58 -11.51
N LEU A 40 -9.90 -2.18 -10.26
CA LEU A 40 -10.08 -0.77 -9.87
C LEU A 40 -8.77 -0.12 -9.38
N ALA A 41 -7.63 -0.81 -9.47
CA ALA A 41 -6.36 -0.25 -9.04
C ALA A 41 -5.93 0.92 -9.93
N ASP A 42 -5.49 2.02 -9.30
CA ASP A 42 -4.87 3.12 -10.03
C ASP A 42 -3.51 2.67 -10.60
N LYS A 43 -3.36 2.70 -11.93
CA LYS A 43 -2.12 2.34 -12.64
C LYS A 43 -0.93 3.22 -12.26
N LYS A 44 -1.17 4.40 -11.68
CA LYS A 44 -0.13 5.33 -11.21
C LYS A 44 0.23 5.10 -9.75
N PHE A 45 -0.53 4.29 -9.02
CA PHE A 45 -0.22 3.99 -7.63
C PHE A 45 0.93 2.99 -7.56
N LEU A 46 2.03 3.43 -6.95
CA LEU A 46 3.21 2.61 -6.73
C LEU A 46 3.42 2.46 -5.23
N PHE A 47 3.58 1.21 -4.79
CA PHE A 47 3.93 0.86 -3.43
C PHE A 47 5.00 -0.23 -3.48
N TRP A 48 6.01 -0.16 -2.61
CA TRP A 48 7.21 -1.00 -2.74
C TRP A 48 7.34 -2.07 -1.65
N ASP A 49 6.48 -2.05 -0.64
CA ASP A 49 6.52 -3.03 0.44
C ASP A 49 5.42 -4.09 0.24
N PRO A 50 5.78 -5.33 -0.15
CA PRO A 50 4.81 -6.39 -0.38
C PRO A 50 4.17 -6.89 0.93
N THR A 51 4.80 -6.67 2.09
CA THR A 51 4.32 -7.22 3.36
C THR A 51 2.99 -6.60 3.79
N LEU A 52 2.71 -5.35 3.39
CA LEU A 52 1.41 -4.71 3.61
C LEU A 52 0.30 -5.42 2.81
N LEU A 53 0.56 -5.71 1.53
CA LEU A 53 -0.40 -6.41 0.69
C LEU A 53 -0.67 -7.82 1.23
N GLU A 54 0.37 -8.53 1.66
CA GLU A 54 0.21 -9.86 2.24
C GLU A 54 -0.58 -9.82 3.56
N ALA A 55 -0.36 -8.82 4.43
CA ALA A 55 -1.17 -8.63 5.64
C ALA A 55 -2.66 -8.41 5.30
N VAL A 56 -2.97 -7.62 4.27
CA VAL A 56 -4.35 -7.44 3.77
C VAL A 56 -4.93 -8.77 3.29
N LYS A 57 -4.20 -9.51 2.45
CA LYS A 57 -4.66 -10.80 1.89
C LYS A 57 -4.87 -11.88 2.94
N MET A 58 -4.04 -11.90 3.98
CA MET A 58 -4.19 -12.81 5.12
C MET A 58 -5.35 -12.43 6.05
N GLY A 59 -6.01 -11.30 5.82
CA GLY A 59 -7.15 -10.86 6.63
C GLY A 59 -6.76 -10.28 7.98
N ASP A 60 -5.57 -9.67 8.12
CA ASP A 60 -5.16 -9.05 9.38
C ASP A 60 -6.19 -7.98 9.83
N PRO A 61 -6.82 -8.14 11.01
CA PRO A 61 -7.91 -7.27 11.43
C PRO A 61 -7.54 -5.79 11.52
N HIS A 62 -6.33 -5.49 12.04
CA HIS A 62 -5.86 -4.13 12.19
C HIS A 62 -5.61 -3.45 10.85
N THR A 63 -5.05 -4.18 9.89
CA THR A 63 -4.82 -3.70 8.53
C THR A 63 -6.14 -3.41 7.82
N HIS A 64 -7.13 -4.30 7.96
CA HIS A 64 -8.48 -4.10 7.40
C HIS A 64 -9.20 -2.90 8.02
N GLU A 65 -9.16 -2.77 9.35
CA GLU A 65 -9.77 -1.64 10.06
C GLU A 65 -9.12 -0.32 9.65
N PHE A 66 -7.78 -0.29 9.53
CA PHE A 66 -7.04 0.87 9.06
C PHE A 66 -7.50 1.34 7.67
N PHE A 67 -7.54 0.44 6.68
CA PHE A 67 -7.97 0.80 5.33
C PHE A 67 -9.47 1.14 5.26
N ARG A 68 -10.31 0.50 6.08
CA ARG A 68 -11.72 0.87 6.20
C ARG A 68 -11.91 2.28 6.75
N LEU A 69 -11.13 2.67 7.76
CA LEU A 69 -11.20 4.04 8.28
C LEU A 69 -10.71 5.05 7.25
N LEU A 70 -9.65 4.73 6.50
CA LEU A 70 -9.18 5.58 5.41
C LEU A 70 -10.23 5.76 4.31
N SER A 71 -11.01 4.72 3.98
CA SER A 71 -12.07 4.82 2.96
C SER A 71 -13.35 5.49 3.45
N LEU A 72 -13.53 5.65 4.76
CA LEU A 72 -14.71 6.32 5.33
C LEU A 72 -14.43 7.79 5.68
N CYS A 73 -13.24 8.09 6.19
CA CYS A 73 -12.89 9.41 6.73
C CYS A 73 -12.30 10.34 5.66
N HIS A 74 -13.03 10.55 4.56
CA HIS A 74 -12.62 11.47 3.50
C HIS A 74 -13.81 12.12 2.80
N THR A 75 -13.58 13.25 2.12
CA THR A 75 -14.59 13.92 1.28
C THR A 75 -14.41 13.63 -0.21
N VAL A 76 -13.62 12.61 -0.58
CA VAL A 76 -13.44 12.20 -1.96
C VAL A 76 -14.75 11.61 -2.50
N MET A 77 -15.18 12.04 -3.68
CA MET A 77 -16.29 11.44 -4.40
C MET A 77 -15.76 10.57 -5.55
N SER A 78 -16.20 9.32 -5.61
CA SER A 78 -15.91 8.42 -6.72
C SER A 78 -16.78 8.75 -7.93
N GLU A 79 -16.23 8.60 -9.13
CA GLU A 79 -16.93 8.77 -10.40
C GLU A 79 -16.75 7.50 -11.22
N GLU A 80 -17.83 7.01 -11.84
CA GLU A 80 -17.75 5.98 -12.85
C GLU A 80 -17.36 6.63 -14.19
N LYS A 81 -16.22 6.23 -14.72
CA LYS A 81 -15.84 6.60 -16.09
C LYS A 81 -16.25 5.45 -17.00
N ASN A 82 -17.15 5.71 -17.94
CA ASN A 82 -17.29 4.82 -19.09
C ASN A 82 -15.96 4.88 -19.86
N GLU A 83 -15.21 3.79 -19.86
CA GLU A 83 -14.07 3.61 -20.78
C GLU A 83 -14.53 3.63 -22.25
#